data_AF-K0B594-F1
#
_entry.id   AF-K0B594-F1
#
_cell.length_a   1.000
_cell.length_b   1.000
_cell.length_c   1.000
_cell.angle_alpha   90.00
_cell.angle_beta   90.00
_cell.angle_gamma   90.00
#
_symmetry.space_group_name_H-M   'P 1'
#
loop_
_entity.id
_entity.type
_entity.pdbx_description
1 polymer ?
#
loop_
_entity_poly.entity_id
_entity_poly.type
_entity_poly.pdbx_seq_one_letter_code
_entity_poly.pdbx_strand_id
1 'polypeptide(L)' 'MNEDDVQEIVDFVNFRYADEVPGPVKFVVKRKAKKIEKLDPNDFPESLRKCTIEEFIMILKDAYSKKQLQF' A
#
# COMPACT_ATOMS: atom_id res chain seq x y z
N MET A 1 4.36 15.31 -6.14
CA MET A 1 5.07 14.65 -5.02
C MET A 1 6.55 14.56 -5.35
N ASN A 2 7.41 14.62 -4.34
CA ASN A 2 8.85 14.43 -4.53
C ASN A 2 9.18 12.94 -4.64
N GLU A 3 10.38 12.61 -5.15
CA GLU A 3 10.81 11.22 -5.30
C GLU A 3 10.84 10.46 -3.96
N ASP A 4 11.23 11.14 -2.87
CA ASP A 4 11.22 10.57 -1.53
C ASP A 4 9.81 10.17 -1.07
N ASP A 5 8.80 11.00 -1.38
CA ASP A 5 7.40 10.70 -1.03
C ASP A 5 6.86 9.51 -1.84
N VAL A 6 7.28 9.39 -3.10
CA VAL A 6 6.91 8.27 -3.98
C VAL A 6 7.54 6.98 -3.46
N GLN A 7 8.80 7.02 -3.05
CA GLN A 7 9.50 5.87 -2.50
C GLN A 7 8.86 5.42 -1.18
N GLU A 8 8.49 6.36 -0.29
CA GLU A 8 7.78 6.05 0.96
C GLU A 8 6.45 5.32 0.71
N ILE A 9 5.69 5.73 -0.33
CA ILE A 9 4.46 5.03 -0.73
C ILE A 9 4.75 3.61 -1.22
N VAL A 10 5.77 3.44 -2.08
CA VAL A 10 6.14 2.12 -2.63
C VAL A 10 6.58 1.17 -1.52
N ASP A 11 7.39 1.66 -0.57
CA ASP A 11 7.87 0.88 0.55
C ASP A 11 6.73 0.51 1.52
N PHE A 12 5.81 1.44 1.78
CA PHE A 12 4.62 1.18 2.58
C PHE A 12 3.72 0.10 1.97
N VAL A 13 3.51 0.16 0.64
CA VAL A 13 2.74 -0.85 -0.10
C VAL A 13 3.45 -2.20 -0.04
N ASN A 14 4.75 -2.25 -0.35
CA ASN A 14 5.53 -3.48 -0.29
C ASN A 14 5.49 -4.10 1.11
N PHE A 15 5.67 -3.31 2.17
CA PHE A 15 5.57 -3.77 3.55
C PHE A 15 4.20 -4.37 3.86
N ARG A 16 3.12 -3.68 3.46
CA ARG A 16 1.75 -4.16 3.71
C ARG A 16 1.39 -5.43 2.94
N TYR A 17 1.89 -5.60 1.73
CA TYR A 17 1.62 -6.80 0.93
C TYR A 17 2.55 -7.97 1.28
N ALA A 18 3.82 -7.71 1.63
CA ALA A 18 4.76 -8.74 2.06
C ALA A 18 4.34 -9.43 3.36
N ASP A 19 3.77 -8.68 4.33
CA ASP A 19 3.27 -9.25 5.59
C ASP A 19 2.00 -10.11 5.40
N GLU A 20 1.34 -10.02 4.25
CA GLU A 20 -0.01 -10.56 4.04
C GLU A 20 -0.13 -11.74 3.05
N VAL A 21 0.96 -12.26 2.46
CA VAL A 21 0.86 -13.36 1.48
C VAL A 21 1.80 -14.55 1.73
N PRO A 22 1.39 -15.49 2.60
CA PRO A 22 1.67 -16.92 2.41
C PRO A 22 0.40 -17.65 1.92
N GLY A 23 0.52 -18.41 0.82
CA GLY A 23 -0.36 -19.46 0.25
C GLY A 23 -1.90 -19.51 0.52
N PRO A 24 -2.41 -19.70 1.75
CA PRO A 24 -3.82 -20.05 1.99
C PRO A 24 -4.86 -18.90 2.10
N VAL A 25 -4.53 -17.66 1.74
CA VAL A 25 -5.19 -16.39 2.19
C VAL A 25 -6.62 -16.12 1.66
N LYS A 26 -7.31 -17.06 1.00
CA LYS A 26 -8.75 -16.88 0.65
C LYS A 26 -9.67 -16.75 1.88
N PHE A 27 -9.21 -17.15 3.07
CA PHE A 27 -9.95 -17.02 4.35
C PHE A 27 -9.86 -15.65 5.03
N VAL A 28 -9.02 -14.74 4.55
CA VAL A 28 -8.62 -13.54 5.30
C VAL A 28 -9.53 -12.33 5.05
N VAL A 29 -10.36 -12.34 4.00
CA VAL A 29 -11.25 -11.21 3.66
C VAL A 29 -12.23 -10.89 4.80
N LYS A 30 -12.73 -11.92 5.51
CA LYS A 30 -13.65 -11.77 6.66
C LYS A 30 -12.95 -11.26 7.94
N ARG A 31 -11.66 -11.56 8.13
CA ARG A 31 -10.84 -11.04 9.25
C ARG A 31 -10.30 -9.64 8.97
N LYS A 32 -10.02 -9.29 7.70
CA LYS A 32 -9.57 -7.96 7.30
C LYS A 32 -10.67 -6.90 7.39
N ALA A 33 -11.94 -7.25 7.19
CA ALA A 33 -13.05 -6.31 7.44
C ALA A 33 -13.02 -5.73 8.87
N LYS A 34 -12.71 -6.55 9.88
CA LYS A 34 -12.50 -6.08 11.27
C LYS A 34 -11.21 -5.28 11.48
N LYS A 35 -10.22 -5.43 10.60
CA LYS A 35 -9.02 -4.57 10.59
C LYS A 35 -9.32 -3.22 9.93
N ILE A 36 -10.25 -3.16 8.97
CA ILE A 36 -10.66 -1.90 8.32
C ILE A 36 -11.32 -0.96 9.33
N GLU A 37 -12.14 -1.49 10.26
CA GLU A 37 -12.71 -0.71 11.38
C GLU A 37 -11.65 -0.13 12.33
N LYS A 38 -10.42 -0.65 12.31
CA LYS A 38 -9.30 -0.19 13.15
C LYS A 38 -8.23 0.59 12.37
N LEU A 39 -8.45 0.87 11.07
CA LEU A 39 -7.53 1.68 10.29
C LEU A 39 -7.71 3.15 10.68
N ASP A 40 -6.74 3.70 11.39
CA ASP A 40 -6.67 5.14 11.59
C ASP A 40 -5.97 5.77 10.37
N PRO A 41 -6.58 6.78 9.71
CA PRO A 41 -5.91 7.56 8.67
C PRO A 41 -4.52 8.08 9.09
N ASN A 42 -4.29 8.33 10.38
CA ASN A 42 -3.03 8.79 10.91
C ASN A 42 -1.92 7.72 10.96
N ASP A 43 -2.27 6.44 10.85
CA ASP A 43 -1.30 5.34 10.76
C ASP A 43 -0.63 5.24 9.38
N PHE A 44 -1.12 6.02 8.41
CA PHE A 44 -0.57 6.08 7.07
C PHE A 44 0.50 7.18 6.96
N PRO A 45 1.54 6.96 6.14
CA PRO A 45 2.56 7.97 5.90
C PRO A 45 1.93 9.26 5.36
N GLU A 46 2.55 10.39 5.69
CA GLU A 46 2.04 11.70 5.32
C GLU A 46 1.93 11.88 3.80
N SER A 47 2.88 11.28 3.05
CA SER A 47 2.86 11.16 1.60
C SER A 47 1.58 10.52 1.08
N LEU A 48 1.18 9.37 1.65
CA LEU A 48 -0.04 8.65 1.24
C LEU A 48 -1.32 9.39 1.67
N ARG A 49 -1.32 10.05 2.84
CA ARG A 49 -2.46 10.86 3.30
C ARG A 49 -2.74 12.08 2.40
N LYS A 50 -1.69 12.65 1.80
CA LYS A 50 -1.79 13.79 0.87
C LYS A 50 -1.91 13.36 -0.59
N CYS A 51 -1.73 12.06 -0.88
CA CYS A 51 -1.80 11.51 -2.22
C CYS A 51 -3.25 11.41 -2.69
N THR A 52 -3.55 11.95 -3.87
CA THR A 52 -4.84 11.73 -4.51
C THR A 52 -4.94 10.30 -5.06
N ILE A 53 -6.16 9.82 -5.28
CA ILE A 53 -6.39 8.47 -5.85
C ILE A 53 -5.75 8.34 -7.23
N GLU A 54 -5.76 9.42 -8.03
CA GLU A 54 -5.18 9.45 -9.38
C GLU A 54 -3.66 9.33 -9.33
N GLU A 55 -3.01 10.11 -8.46
CA GLU A 55 -1.56 10.02 -8.22
C GLU A 55 -1.16 8.64 -7.69
N PHE A 56 -1.95 8.08 -6.76
CA PHE A 56 -1.71 6.76 -6.22
C PHE A 56 -1.73 5.68 -7.31
N ILE A 57 -2.73 5.72 -8.21
CA ILE A 57 -2.81 4.79 -9.34
C ILE A 57 -1.61 4.96 -10.28
N MET A 58 -1.17 6.20 -10.55
CA MET A 58 -0.01 6.46 -11.38
C MET A 58 1.28 5.93 -10.76
N ILE A 59 1.49 6.16 -9.46
CA ILE A 59 2.64 5.64 -8.69
C ILE A 59 2.69 4.12 -8.74
N LEU A 60 1.56 3.44 -8.52
CA LEU A 60 1.50 1.98 -8.59
C LEU A 60 1.80 1.45 -9.99
N LYS A 61 1.29 2.09 -11.05
CA LYS A 61 1.57 1.69 -12.44
C LYS A 61 3.04 1.86 -12.80
N ASP A 62 3.66 2.95 -12.37
CA ASP A 62 5.07 3.24 -12.60
C ASP A 62 5.97 2.26 -11.81
N ALA A 63 5.70 2.07 -10.53
CA ALA A 63 6.42 1.11 -9.68
C ALA A 63 6.29 -0.34 -10.19
N TYR A 64 5.11 -0.73 -10.70
CA TYR A 64 4.90 -2.03 -11.34
C TYR A 64 5.75 -2.17 -12.61
N SER A 65 5.73 -1.15 -13.47
CA SER A 65 6.51 -1.14 -14.72
C SER A 65 8.02 -1.21 -14.46
N LYS A 66 8.46 -0.62 -13.35
CA LYS A 66 9.85 -0.63 -12.87
C LYS A 66 10.22 -1.87 -12.05
N LYS A 67 9.29 -2.81 -11.82
CA LYS A 67 9.48 -4.00 -10.97
C LYS A 67 9.93 -3.65 -9.54
N GLN A 68 9.47 -2.51 -9.03
CA GLN A 68 9.74 -2.05 -7.67
C GLN A 68 8.72 -2.59 -6.66
N LEU A 69 7.60 -3.13 -7.14
CA LEU A 69 6.64 -3.86 -6.32
C LEU A 69 7.15 -5.29 -6.09
N GLN A 70 7.29 -5.68 -4.82
CA GLN A 70 7.97 -6.92 -4.38
C GLN A 70 6.99 -8.02 -3.93
N PHE A 71 5.75 -7.98 -4.42
CA PHE A 71 4.70 -8.97 -4.14
C PHE A 71 4.29 -9.80 -5.36
#